data_AF-A0A1W9W186-F1
#
_entry.id   AF-A0A1W9W186-F1
#
_cell.length_a   1.000
_cell.length_b   1.000
_cell.length_c   1.000
_cell.angle_alpha   90.00
_cell.angle_beta   90.00
_cell.angle_gamma   90.00
#
_symmetry.space_group_name_H-M   'P 1'
#
loop_
_entity.id
_entity.type
_entity.pdbx_description
1 polymer ?
#
loop_
_entity_poly.entity_id
_entity_poly.type
_entity_poly.pdbx_seq_one_letter_code
_entity_poly.pdbx_strand_id
1 'polypeptide(L)'
;MLEKADMRDKSLHPIETAVLNELFKQMSIALENFAPILVKLTRYTQFPIETEDEVLERAKVMDELMDMAKSEDDIVMFFANAISDRIEEFENEQLDFPRMKPSDVLANLMMIHSVKQKDLFEVAPPNIISELLNEKRAMTVEQIKGFSKFFGVPVTMFID
;
A
#
# COMPACT_ATOMS: atom_id res chain seq x y z
N MET A 1 -19.44 59.82 -53.94
CA MET A 1 -18.55 58.69 -54.29
C MET A 1 -17.90 58.26 -52.98
N LEU A 2 -18.43 57.21 -52.33
CA LEU A 2 -17.85 55.85 -52.29
C LEU A 2 -16.38 55.94 -51.85
N GLU A 3 -16.07 55.59 -50.60
CA GLU A 3 -15.64 54.22 -50.31
C GLU A 3 -16.03 53.78 -48.89
N LYS A 4 -16.85 52.72 -48.79
CA LYS A 4 -17.19 52.07 -47.51
C LYS A 4 -16.06 51.14 -47.12
N ALA A 5 -15.64 51.23 -45.86
CA ALA A 5 -14.79 50.25 -45.19
C ALA A 5 -15.37 48.83 -45.33
N ASP A 6 -14.56 47.89 -45.81
CA ASP A 6 -14.76 46.47 -45.59
C ASP A 6 -13.54 45.91 -44.84
N MET A 7 -13.65 45.91 -43.51
CA MET A 7 -12.73 45.21 -42.61
C MET A 7 -13.31 43.85 -42.21
N ARG A 8 -13.67 43.03 -43.20
CA ARG A 8 -14.06 41.63 -42.96
C ARG A 8 -13.35 40.69 -43.91
N ASP A 9 -12.09 40.41 -43.60
CA ASP A 9 -11.61 39.03 -43.73
C ASP A 9 -10.39 38.83 -42.81
N LYS A 10 -10.66 38.46 -41.55
CA LYS A 10 -9.66 37.75 -40.76
C LYS A 10 -9.65 36.34 -41.31
N SER A 11 -8.68 36.05 -42.16
CA SER A 11 -8.41 34.76 -42.80
C SER A 11 -8.53 33.60 -41.82
N LEU A 12 -9.72 33.05 -41.68
CA LEU A 12 -9.92 31.69 -41.21
C LEU A 12 -9.61 30.81 -42.41
N HIS A 13 -8.37 30.36 -42.50
CA HIS A 13 -8.03 29.29 -43.44
C HIS A 13 -8.94 28.10 -43.11
N PRO A 14 -9.67 27.55 -44.10
CA PRO A 14 -10.49 26.37 -43.86
C PRO A 14 -9.58 25.27 -43.32
N ILE A 15 -9.93 24.66 -42.18
CA ILE A 15 -9.22 23.46 -41.72
C ILE A 15 -9.36 22.42 -42.81
N GLU A 16 -8.24 22.05 -43.44
CA GLU A 16 -8.24 21.04 -44.48
C GLU A 16 -8.75 19.72 -43.91
N THR A 17 -9.68 19.09 -44.61
CA THR A 17 -10.29 17.81 -44.20
C THR A 17 -9.24 16.72 -43.97
N ALA A 18 -8.10 16.78 -44.68
CA ALA A 18 -6.95 15.91 -44.47
C ALA A 18 -6.32 16.05 -43.07
N VAL A 19 -6.16 17.29 -42.58
CA VAL A 19 -5.61 17.57 -41.25
C VAL A 19 -6.56 17.06 -40.16
N LEU A 20 -7.88 17.24 -40.36
CA LEU A 20 -8.89 16.75 -39.43
C LEU A 20 -8.94 15.21 -39.39
N ASN A 21 -8.81 14.55 -40.53
CA ASN A 21 -8.75 13.09 -40.62
C ASN A 21 -7.50 12.53 -39.92
N GLU A 22 -6.36 13.16 -40.10
CA GLU A 22 -5.13 12.74 -39.40
C GLU A 22 -5.26 12.95 -37.89
N LEU A 23 -5.82 14.08 -37.45
CA LEU A 23 -6.11 14.31 -36.03
C LEU A 23 -7.00 13.22 -35.43
N PHE A 24 -8.11 12.88 -36.10
CA PHE A 24 -9.01 11.81 -35.61
C PHE A 24 -8.33 10.45 -35.57
N LYS A 25 -7.45 10.15 -36.53
CA LYS A 25 -6.65 8.92 -36.54
C LYS A 25 -5.70 8.88 -35.34
N GLN A 26 -4.99 9.97 -35.07
CA GLN A 26 -4.08 10.07 -33.91
C GLN A 26 -4.86 9.94 -32.59
N MET A 27 -6.04 10.57 -32.48
CA MET A 27 -6.91 10.41 -31.33
C MET A 27 -7.39 8.96 -31.16
N SER A 28 -7.75 8.27 -32.24
CA SER A 28 -8.15 6.86 -32.20
C SER A 28 -7.02 5.97 -31.68
N ILE A 29 -5.80 6.16 -32.20
CA ILE A 29 -4.61 5.42 -31.75
C ILE A 29 -4.33 5.70 -30.27
N ALA A 30 -4.43 6.96 -29.84
CA ALA A 30 -4.24 7.32 -28.43
C ALA A 30 -5.27 6.64 -27.52
N LEU A 31 -6.54 6.56 -27.94
CA LEU A 31 -7.59 5.86 -27.19
C LEU A 31 -7.36 4.34 -27.14
N GLU A 32 -6.91 3.73 -28.22
CA GLU A 32 -6.56 2.30 -28.26
C GLU A 32 -5.42 1.97 -27.30
N ASN A 33 -4.40 2.83 -27.22
CA ASN A 33 -3.29 2.67 -26.29
C ASN A 33 -3.71 2.86 -24.81
N PHE A 34 -4.81 3.56 -24.57
CA PHE A 34 -5.31 3.82 -23.22
C PHE A 34 -6.15 2.66 -22.66
N ALA A 35 -6.82 1.89 -23.53
CA ALA A 35 -7.70 0.80 -23.10
C ALA A 35 -7.00 -0.26 -22.22
N PRO A 36 -5.78 -0.75 -22.54
CA PRO A 36 -5.07 -1.68 -21.66
C PRO A 36 -4.75 -1.09 -20.29
N ILE A 37 -4.42 0.20 -20.24
CA ILE A 37 -4.11 0.90 -18.98
C ILE A 37 -5.36 0.95 -18.12
N LEU A 38 -6.51 1.34 -18.67
CA LEU A 38 -7.78 1.34 -17.94
C LEU A 38 -8.18 -0.04 -17.44
N VAL A 39 -8.02 -1.08 -18.26
CA VAL A 39 -8.30 -2.46 -17.85
C VAL A 39 -7.37 -2.86 -16.70
N LYS A 40 -6.09 -2.52 -16.78
CA LYS A 40 -5.11 -2.80 -15.71
C LYS A 40 -5.47 -2.07 -14.42
N LEU A 41 -5.74 -0.76 -14.47
CA LEU A 41 -6.14 0.04 -13.30
C LEU A 41 -7.46 -0.44 -12.68
N THR A 42 -8.44 -0.77 -13.52
CA THR A 42 -9.72 -1.33 -13.07
C THR A 42 -9.48 -2.64 -12.33
N ARG A 43 -8.65 -3.54 -12.89
CA ARG A 43 -8.30 -4.79 -12.22
C ARG A 43 -7.62 -4.53 -10.88
N TYR A 44 -6.61 -3.66 -10.88
CA TYR A 44 -5.77 -3.39 -9.71
C TYR A 44 -6.48 -2.69 -8.56
N THR A 45 -7.61 -2.02 -8.83
CA THR A 45 -8.40 -1.33 -7.80
C THR A 45 -9.62 -2.11 -7.33
N GLN A 46 -10.23 -2.91 -8.20
CA GLN A 46 -11.50 -3.57 -7.91
C GLN A 46 -11.38 -5.02 -7.43
N PHE A 47 -10.30 -5.72 -7.77
CA PHE A 47 -10.15 -7.13 -7.46
C PHE A 47 -9.14 -7.33 -6.33
N PRO A 48 -9.37 -8.30 -5.42
CA PRO A 48 -8.41 -8.65 -4.38
C PRO A 48 -7.07 -9.09 -5.00
N ILE A 49 -6.01 -9.02 -4.20
CA ILE A 49 -4.70 -9.57 -4.57
C ILE A 49 -4.67 -11.03 -4.11
N GLU A 50 -4.10 -11.91 -4.92
CA GLU A 50 -4.02 -13.34 -4.58
C GLU A 50 -2.60 -13.83 -4.29
N THR A 51 -1.58 -13.07 -4.68
CA THR A 51 -0.17 -13.47 -4.55
C THR A 51 0.76 -12.30 -4.19
N GLU A 52 1.90 -12.61 -3.56
CA GLU A 52 2.96 -11.61 -3.27
C GLU A 52 3.54 -10.98 -4.54
N ASP A 53 3.66 -11.75 -5.63
CA ASP A 53 4.13 -11.21 -6.92
C ASP A 53 3.19 -10.11 -7.43
N GLU A 54 1.87 -10.29 -7.25
CA GLU A 54 0.88 -9.30 -7.64
C GLU A 54 0.96 -8.05 -6.74
N VAL A 55 1.30 -8.18 -5.44
CA VAL A 55 1.62 -7.02 -4.59
C VAL A 55 2.76 -6.21 -5.18
N LEU A 56 3.87 -6.86 -5.55
CA LEU A 56 5.04 -6.19 -6.12
C LEU A 56 4.72 -5.50 -7.45
N GLU A 57 3.89 -6.12 -8.30
CA GLU A 57 3.44 -5.50 -9.54
C GLU A 57 2.55 -4.28 -9.31
N ARG A 58 1.58 -4.39 -8.40
CA ARG A 58 0.65 -3.30 -8.07
C ARG A 58 1.37 -2.14 -7.37
N ALA A 59 2.32 -2.42 -6.49
CA ALA A 59 3.16 -1.42 -5.81
C ALA A 59 3.96 -0.59 -6.82
N LYS A 60 4.56 -1.21 -7.84
CA LYS A 60 5.27 -0.47 -8.91
C LYS A 60 4.34 0.49 -9.66
N VAL A 61 3.12 0.04 -9.98
CA VAL A 61 2.14 0.91 -10.66
C VAL A 61 1.67 2.04 -9.74
N MET A 62 1.47 1.76 -8.45
CA MET A 62 1.16 2.77 -7.45
C MET A 62 2.25 3.85 -7.39
N ASP A 63 3.52 3.45 -7.32
CA ASP A 63 4.66 4.37 -7.32
C ASP A 63 4.69 5.24 -8.59
N GLU A 64 4.52 4.62 -9.77
CA GLU A 64 4.44 5.35 -11.04
C GLU A 64 3.30 6.38 -11.06
N LEU A 65 2.13 6.05 -10.50
CA LEU A 65 0.99 6.95 -10.41
C LEU A 65 1.26 8.11 -9.45
N MET A 66 1.90 7.85 -8.31
CA MET A 66 2.30 8.87 -7.34
C MET A 66 3.33 9.82 -7.93
N ASP A 67 4.31 9.31 -8.68
CA ASP A 67 5.31 10.13 -9.39
C ASP A 67 4.69 11.03 -10.47
N MET A 68 3.59 10.60 -11.08
CA MET A 68 2.84 11.42 -12.06
C MET A 68 1.97 12.50 -11.42
N ALA A 69 1.60 12.33 -10.15
CA ALA A 69 0.69 13.25 -9.46
C ALA A 69 1.32 14.62 -9.27
N LYS A 70 0.55 15.67 -9.57
CA LYS A 70 0.97 17.06 -9.30
C LYS A 70 0.41 17.60 -7.98
N SER A 71 -0.60 16.94 -7.44
CA SER A 71 -1.29 17.27 -6.19
C SER A 71 -2.04 16.05 -5.67
N GLU A 72 -2.45 16.09 -4.41
CA GLU A 72 -3.22 15.02 -3.76
C GLU A 72 -4.62 14.81 -4.38
N ASP A 73 -5.20 15.85 -5.00
CA ASP A 73 -6.51 15.78 -5.65
C ASP A 73 -6.47 15.23 -7.10
N ASP A 74 -5.30 14.83 -7.60
CA ASP A 74 -5.16 14.35 -8.98
C ASP A 74 -5.79 12.95 -9.17
N ILE A 75 -6.31 12.68 -10.36
CA ILE A 75 -7.01 11.41 -10.64
C ILE A 75 -6.09 10.19 -10.45
N VAL A 76 -4.80 10.36 -10.71
CA VAL A 76 -3.80 9.31 -10.50
C VAL A 76 -3.61 8.97 -9.01
N MET A 77 -3.78 9.94 -8.10
CA MET A 77 -3.76 9.70 -6.65
C MET A 77 -4.95 8.88 -6.19
N PHE A 78 -6.14 9.09 -6.78
CA PHE A 78 -7.30 8.25 -6.51
C PHE A 78 -7.01 6.77 -6.80
N PHE A 79 -6.39 6.48 -7.95
CA PHE A 79 -6.00 5.12 -8.29
C PHE A 79 -4.88 4.57 -7.40
N ALA A 80 -3.86 5.39 -7.09
CA ALA A 80 -2.76 4.97 -6.21
C ALA A 80 -3.28 4.57 -4.82
N ASN A 81 -4.18 5.39 -4.24
CA ASN A 81 -4.80 5.10 -2.94
C ASN A 81 -5.65 3.82 -3.01
N ALA A 82 -6.48 3.66 -4.04
CA ALA A 82 -7.29 2.45 -4.19
C ALA A 82 -6.45 1.17 -4.39
N ILE A 83 -5.26 1.28 -5.00
CA ILE A 83 -4.29 0.18 -5.09
C ILE A 83 -3.69 -0.10 -3.70
N SER A 84 -3.31 0.94 -2.95
CA SER A 84 -2.79 0.82 -1.59
C SER A 84 -3.77 0.07 -0.68
N ASP A 85 -5.07 0.39 -0.75
CA ASP A 85 -6.11 -0.31 0.03
C ASP A 85 -6.15 -1.82 -0.27
N ARG A 86 -5.94 -2.22 -1.53
CA ARG A 86 -5.91 -3.64 -1.94
C ARG A 86 -4.65 -4.35 -1.45
N ILE A 87 -3.52 -3.66 -1.42
CA ILE A 87 -2.26 -4.17 -0.86
C ILE A 87 -2.42 -4.37 0.65
N GLU A 88 -2.94 -3.37 1.35
CA GLU A 88 -3.19 -3.46 2.79
C GLU A 88 -4.17 -4.59 3.13
N GLU A 89 -5.23 -4.78 2.33
CA GLU A 89 -6.16 -5.89 2.51
C GLU A 89 -5.46 -7.26 2.41
N PHE A 90 -4.63 -7.45 1.39
CA PHE A 90 -3.86 -8.69 1.23
C PHE A 90 -2.85 -8.89 2.33
N GLU A 91 -2.10 -7.85 2.70
CA GLU A 91 -1.15 -7.91 3.82
C GLU A 91 -1.88 -8.26 5.10
N ASN A 92 -3.03 -7.65 5.40
CA ASN A 92 -3.81 -7.96 6.59
C ASN A 92 -4.37 -9.39 6.61
N GLU A 93 -4.72 -9.96 5.46
CA GLU A 93 -5.16 -11.35 5.33
C GLU A 93 -3.99 -12.35 5.36
N GLN A 94 -2.83 -11.98 4.81
CA GLN A 94 -1.62 -12.80 4.72
C GLN A 94 -0.61 -12.52 5.84
N LEU A 95 -0.94 -11.63 6.78
CA LEU A 95 -0.32 -11.54 8.09
C LEU A 95 -0.66 -12.79 8.93
N ASP A 96 -0.40 -13.97 8.38
CA ASP A 96 0.34 -14.99 9.10
C ASP A 96 1.69 -14.35 9.45
N PHE A 97 1.71 -13.49 10.48
CA PHE A 97 2.92 -13.27 11.25
C PHE A 97 3.52 -14.66 11.42
N PRO A 98 4.75 -14.95 10.94
CA PRO A 98 5.33 -16.28 11.10
C PRO A 98 5.20 -16.55 12.59
N ARG A 99 4.30 -17.49 12.98
CA ARG A 99 3.79 -17.57 14.36
C ARG A 99 5.00 -17.71 15.26
N MET A 100 5.45 -16.58 15.76
CA MET A 100 6.69 -16.49 16.46
C MET A 100 6.33 -17.02 17.82
N LYS A 101 7.00 -18.09 18.23
CA LYS A 101 6.68 -18.70 19.51
C LYS A 101 6.68 -17.61 20.58
N PRO A 102 5.80 -17.66 21.58
CA PRO A 102 5.74 -16.65 22.62
C PRO A 102 7.12 -16.38 23.27
N SER A 103 7.98 -17.40 23.35
CA SER A 103 9.38 -17.31 23.78
C SER A 103 10.23 -16.38 22.92
N ASP A 104 10.15 -16.52 21.59
CA ASP A 104 10.89 -15.70 20.62
C ASP A 104 10.38 -14.26 20.62
N VAL A 105 9.07 -14.06 20.77
CA VAL A 105 8.47 -12.73 20.92
C VAL A 105 9.00 -12.03 22.16
N LEU A 106 9.03 -12.73 23.31
CA LEU A 106 9.59 -12.18 24.54
C LEU A 106 11.09 -11.88 24.39
N ALA A 107 11.86 -12.77 23.78
CA ALA A 107 13.29 -12.57 23.55
C ALA A 107 13.56 -11.30 22.72
N ASN A 108 12.80 -11.12 21.63
CA ASN A 108 12.92 -9.96 20.75
C ASN A 108 12.51 -8.66 21.44
N LEU A 109 11.39 -8.67 22.18
CA LEU A 109 10.97 -7.48 22.94
C LEU A 109 12.01 -7.10 24.00
N MET A 110 12.58 -8.08 24.70
CA MET A 110 13.67 -7.81 25.63
C MET A 110 14.89 -7.18 24.94
N MET A 111 15.27 -7.69 23.76
CA MET A 111 16.39 -7.16 22.98
C MET A 111 16.12 -5.73 22.49
N ILE A 112 14.99 -5.50 21.82
CA ILE A 112 14.61 -4.20 21.24
C ILE A 112 14.53 -3.13 22.33
N HIS A 113 13.95 -3.45 23.49
CA HIS A 113 13.79 -2.52 24.60
C HIS A 113 15.01 -2.49 25.54
N SER A 114 16.07 -3.25 25.27
CA SER A 114 17.26 -3.38 26.13
C SER A 114 16.93 -3.78 27.59
N VAL A 115 15.89 -4.60 27.75
CA VAL A 115 15.36 -5.07 29.04
C VAL A 115 16.02 -6.40 29.42
N LYS A 116 16.49 -6.52 30.66
CA LYS A 116 17.06 -7.77 31.20
C LYS A 116 15.99 -8.56 31.94
N GLN A 117 16.19 -9.87 32.12
CA GLN A 117 15.25 -10.74 32.85
C GLN A 117 14.91 -10.21 34.26
N LYS A 118 15.88 -9.62 34.95
CA LYS A 118 15.68 -9.03 36.28
C LYS A 118 14.71 -7.85 36.31
N ASP A 119 14.54 -7.16 35.18
CA ASP A 119 13.69 -5.97 35.07
C ASP A 119 12.21 -6.36 34.87
N LEU A 120 11.96 -7.64 34.56
CA LEU A 120 10.64 -8.24 34.38
C LEU A 120 10.15 -8.98 35.65
N PHE A 121 10.82 -8.80 36.79
CA PHE A 121 10.53 -9.50 38.06
C PHE A 121 9.06 -9.36 38.49
N GLU A 122 8.45 -8.21 38.23
CA GLU A 122 7.03 -7.92 38.53
C GLU A 122 6.06 -8.80 37.73
N VAL A 123 6.47 -9.32 36.56
CA VAL A 123 5.65 -10.22 35.74
C VAL A 123 5.97 -11.68 36.06
N ALA A 124 7.26 -12.01 36.17
CA ALA A 124 7.70 -13.35 36.54
C ALA A 124 9.11 -13.30 37.14
N PRO A 125 9.44 -14.21 38.08
CA PRO A 125 10.81 -14.35 38.58
C PRO A 125 11.83 -14.66 37.47
N PRO A 126 13.10 -14.20 37.56
CA PRO A 126 14.12 -14.39 36.52
C PRO A 126 14.38 -15.84 36.13
N ASN A 127 14.30 -16.79 37.07
CA ASN A 127 14.42 -18.21 36.75
C ASN A 127 13.27 -18.71 35.86
N ILE A 128 12.05 -18.23 36.10
CA ILE A 128 10.89 -18.54 35.26
C ILE A 128 11.03 -17.90 33.89
N ILE A 129 11.47 -16.64 33.80
CA ILE A 129 11.71 -15.98 32.50
C ILE A 129 12.74 -16.76 31.68
N SER A 130 13.83 -17.22 32.32
CA SER A 130 14.80 -18.10 31.66
C SER A 130 14.18 -19.42 31.18
N GLU A 131 13.30 -20.06 31.96
CA GLU A 131 12.57 -21.25 31.53
C GLU A 131 11.66 -20.99 30.33
N LEU A 132 10.97 -19.83 30.30
CA LEU A 132 10.09 -19.42 29.20
C LEU A 132 10.89 -19.18 27.91
N LEU A 133 12.00 -18.43 28.00
CA LEU A 133 12.87 -18.13 26.85
C LEU A 133 13.53 -19.39 26.27
N ASN A 134 13.77 -20.42 27.09
CA ASN A 134 14.31 -21.70 26.65
C ASN A 134 13.23 -22.75 26.34
N GLU A 135 11.95 -22.35 26.30
CA GLU A 135 10.79 -23.22 26.02
C GLU A 135 10.65 -24.41 26.97
N LYS A 136 11.27 -24.36 28.16
CA LYS A 136 11.10 -25.39 29.19
C LYS A 136 9.71 -25.34 29.84
N ARG A 137 9.03 -24.21 29.67
CA ARG A 137 7.70 -23.93 30.22
C ARG A 137 6.93 -23.03 29.26
N ALA A 138 5.64 -23.30 29.06
CA ALA A 138 4.75 -22.42 28.34
C ALA A 138 4.36 -21.18 29.18
N MET A 139 4.09 -20.05 28.52
CA MET A 139 3.61 -18.85 29.20
C MET A 139 2.18 -19.05 29.71
N THR A 140 1.91 -18.59 30.93
CA THR A 140 0.54 -18.54 31.45
C THR A 140 -0.21 -17.32 30.92
N VAL A 141 -1.55 -17.36 30.95
CA VAL A 141 -2.39 -16.21 30.56
C VAL A 141 -2.06 -14.95 31.36
N GLU A 142 -1.69 -15.10 32.63
CA GLU A 142 -1.33 -13.98 33.50
C GLU A 142 0.02 -13.37 33.09
N GLN A 143 1.00 -14.21 32.73
CA GLN A 143 2.28 -13.76 32.19
C GLN A 143 2.13 -13.06 30.84
N ILE A 144 1.30 -13.62 29.94
CA ILE A 144 1.00 -13.01 28.63
C ILE A 144 0.45 -11.59 28.83
N LYS A 145 -0.54 -11.42 29.71
CA LYS A 145 -1.10 -10.10 30.04
C LYS A 145 -0.07 -9.18 30.69
N GLY A 146 0.78 -9.72 31.57
CA GLY A 146 1.85 -8.96 32.22
C GLY A 146 2.89 -8.45 31.24
N PHE A 147 3.40 -9.30 30.34
CA PHE A 147 4.37 -8.91 29.31
C PHE A 147 3.75 -7.96 28.29
N SER A 148 2.52 -8.23 27.82
CA SER A 148 1.76 -7.31 26.96
C SER A 148 1.68 -5.91 27.57
N LYS A 149 1.32 -5.82 28.86
CA LYS A 149 1.25 -4.54 29.58
C LYS A 149 2.63 -3.90 29.76
N PHE A 150 3.67 -4.68 30.06
CA PHE A 150 5.02 -4.18 30.29
C PHE A 150 5.63 -3.57 29.02
N PHE A 151 5.48 -4.24 27.88
CA PHE A 151 6.05 -3.80 26.60
C PHE A 151 5.12 -2.90 25.78
N GLY A 152 3.84 -2.78 26.15
CA GLY A 152 2.86 -1.98 25.42
C GLY A 152 2.44 -2.60 24.08
N VAL A 153 2.44 -3.93 23.99
CA VAL A 153 2.07 -4.68 22.77
C VAL A 153 0.78 -5.47 22.97
N PRO A 154 0.01 -5.77 21.91
CA PRO A 154 -1.19 -6.58 22.02
C PRO A 154 -0.92 -7.98 22.59
N VAL A 155 -1.84 -8.52 23.39
CA VAL A 155 -1.74 -9.89 23.93
C VAL A 155 -1.66 -10.96 22.84
N THR A 156 -2.23 -10.68 21.67
CA THR A 156 -2.24 -11.57 20.50
C THR A 156 -0.83 -11.90 19.99
N MET A 157 0.17 -11.08 20.32
CA MET A 157 1.57 -11.36 19.99
C MET A 157 2.14 -12.57 20.74
N PHE A 158 1.55 -12.98 21.87
CA PHE A 158 2.04 -14.10 22.68
C PHE A 158 1.09 -15.32 22.67
N ILE A 159 0.18 -15.37 21.70
CA ILE A 159 -0.82 -16.44 21.58
C ILE A 159 -0.49 -17.24 20.32
N ASP A 160 -0.32 -18.55 20.49
CA ASP A 160 -0.21 -19.52 19.39
C ASP A 160 -1.57 -19.85 18.77
#